data_AF-A0A2S5KN55-F1
#
_entry.id   AF-A0A2S5KN55-F1
#
_cell.length_a   1.000
_cell.length_b   1.000
_cell.length_c   1.000
_cell.angle_alpha   90.00
_cell.angle_beta   90.00
_cell.angle_gamma   90.00
#
_symmetry.space_group_name_H-M   'P 1'
#
loop_
_entity.id
_entity.type
_entity.pdbx_description
1 polymer ?
#
loop_
_entity_poly.entity_id
_entity_poly.type
_entity_poly.pdbx_seq_one_letter_code
_entity_poly.pdbx_strand_id
1 'polypeptide(L)' 'VQGPAGNQTASLGVTAYQRGDSGNDLIRRADAALYQAKEAGRNRVQLHTPAKQTSRVTSSFEV' A
#
# COMPACT_ATOMS: atom_id res chain seq x y z
N VAL A 1 -16.09 -15.48 27.33
CA VAL A 1 -15.51 -14.22 27.85
C VAL A 1 -14.13 -14.09 27.22
N GLN A 2 -13.88 -13.07 26.39
CA GLN A 2 -12.54 -12.85 25.81
C GLN A 2 -11.60 -12.39 26.94
N GLY A 3 -10.50 -13.12 27.15
CA GLY A 3 -9.46 -12.76 28.12
C GLY A 3 -8.76 -11.46 27.74
N PRO A 4 -7.91 -10.89 28.63
CA PRO A 4 -7.25 -9.61 28.37
C PRO A 4 -6.42 -9.70 27.09
N ALA A 5 -6.88 -9.07 26.03
CA ALA A 5 -6.13 -8.93 24.80
C ALA A 5 -4.94 -8.01 25.11
N GLY A 6 -3.71 -8.54 25.06
CA GLY A 6 -2.49 -7.74 25.19
C GLY A 6 -2.39 -6.67 24.08
N ASN A 7 -1.25 -5.98 23.98
CA ASN A 7 -1.04 -4.98 22.94
C ASN A 7 -1.09 -5.61 21.54
N GLN A 8 -2.24 -5.51 20.87
CA GLN A 8 -2.42 -5.97 19.50
C GLN A 8 -2.03 -4.88 18.52
N THR A 9 -1.32 -5.27 17.46
CA THR A 9 -0.98 -4.38 16.35
C THR A 9 -1.57 -4.90 15.06
N ALA A 10 -1.77 -4.00 14.10
CA ALA A 10 -2.26 -4.34 12.77
C ALA A 10 -1.19 -4.02 11.72
N SER A 11 -1.19 -4.78 10.64
CA SER A 11 -0.45 -4.43 9.41
C SER A 11 -1.48 -4.11 8.35
N LEU A 12 -1.18 -3.15 7.48
CA LEU A 12 -2.12 -2.61 6.51
C LEU A 12 -1.48 -2.53 5.13
N GLY A 13 -2.23 -2.90 4.11
CA GLY A 13 -1.87 -2.70 2.70
C GLY A 13 -2.78 -1.66 2.08
N VAL A 14 -2.19 -0.64 1.45
CA VAL A 14 -2.92 0.47 0.85
C VAL A 14 -2.63 0.50 -0.64
N THR A 15 -3.64 0.83 -1.43
CA THR A 15 -3.51 0.96 -2.87
C THR A 15 -4.33 2.14 -3.39
N ALA A 16 -3.84 2.80 -4.42
CA ALA A 16 -4.59 3.85 -5.11
C ALA A 16 -5.51 3.23 -6.17
N TYR A 17 -6.72 3.75 -6.32
CA TYR A 17 -7.59 3.43 -7.45
C TYR A 17 -6.96 3.91 -8.76
N GLN A 18 -7.05 3.06 -9.77
CA GLN A 18 -6.64 3.33 -11.14
C GLN A 18 -7.87 3.22 -12.05
N ARG A 19 -7.92 4.08 -13.07
CA ARG A 19 -9.06 4.11 -13.99
C ARG A 19 -9.23 2.75 -14.66
N GLY A 20 -10.42 2.17 -14.52
CA GLY A 20 -10.74 0.85 -15.06
C GLY A 20 -10.54 -0.31 -14.09
N ASP A 21 -10.06 -0.06 -12.87
CA ASP A 21 -10.01 -1.10 -11.83
C ASP A 21 -11.40 -1.62 -11.50
N SER A 22 -11.50 -2.95 -11.37
CA SER A 22 -12.60 -3.57 -10.64
C SER A 22 -12.34 -3.53 -9.12
N GLY A 23 -13.38 -3.78 -8.33
CA GLY A 23 -13.22 -3.95 -6.88
C GLY A 23 -12.24 -5.06 -6.50
N ASN A 24 -12.20 -6.14 -7.29
CA ASN A 24 -11.24 -7.23 -7.08
C ASN A 24 -9.80 -6.79 -7.33
N ASP A 25 -9.56 -5.91 -8.29
CA ASP A 25 -8.21 -5.42 -8.59
C ASP A 25 -7.68 -4.52 -7.47
N LEU A 26 -8.55 -3.67 -6.91
CA LEU A 26 -8.25 -2.91 -5.70
C LEU A 26 -7.88 -3.83 -4.53
N ILE A 27 -8.73 -4.82 -4.24
CA ILE A 27 -8.49 -5.74 -3.11
C ILE A 27 -7.20 -6.52 -3.31
N ARG A 28 -6.96 -7.07 -4.50
CA ARG A 28 -5.73 -7.82 -4.82
C ARG A 28 -4.48 -6.98 -4.60
N ARG A 29 -4.47 -5.73 -5.07
CA ARG A 29 -3.31 -4.84 -4.90
C ARG A 29 -3.10 -4.41 -3.45
N ALA A 30 -4.19 -4.14 -2.72
CA ALA A 30 -4.13 -3.85 -1.29
C ALA A 30 -3.62 -5.07 -0.49
N ASP A 31 -4.10 -6.27 -0.80
CA ASP A 31 -3.67 -7.50 -0.13
C ASP A 31 -2.19 -7.83 -0.40
N ALA A 32 -1.73 -7.64 -1.64
CA ALA A 32 -0.31 -7.74 -1.98
C ALA A 32 0.55 -6.79 -1.13
N ALA A 33 0.13 -5.53 -0.96
CA ALA A 33 0.83 -4.60 -0.07
C ALA A 33 0.74 -5.01 1.41
N LEU A 34 -0.40 -5.55 1.86
CA LEU A 34 -0.56 -6.07 3.21
C LEU A 34 0.41 -7.22 3.49
N TYR A 35 0.58 -8.11 2.52
CA TYR A 35 1.53 -9.21 2.60
C TYR A 35 2.96 -8.68 2.78
N GLN A 36 3.35 -7.68 1.98
CA GLN A 36 4.64 -6.99 2.15
C GLN A 36 4.81 -6.34 3.53
N ALA A 37 3.74 -5.76 4.09
CA ALA A 37 3.79 -5.21 5.45
C ALA A 37 4.05 -6.30 6.50
N LYS A 38 3.49 -7.50 6.30
CA LYS A 38 3.70 -8.65 7.19
C LYS A 38 5.12 -9.20 7.07
N GLU A 39 5.66 -9.34 5.86
CA GLU A 39 7.02 -9.83 5.64
C GLU A 39 8.08 -8.85 6.14
N ALA A 40 7.87 -7.54 5.97
CA ALA A 40 8.81 -6.52 6.40
C ALA A 40 8.89 -6.32 7.94
N GLY A 41 8.13 -7.10 8.73
CA GLY A 41 8.18 -7.06 10.20
C GLY A 41 6.90 -6.61 10.89
N ARG A 42 5.76 -6.58 10.19
CA ARG A 42 4.42 -6.25 10.73
C ARG A 42 4.36 -4.84 11.36
N ASN A 43 3.24 -4.54 12.03
CA ASN A 43 2.91 -3.26 12.67
C ASN A 43 3.22 -2.03 11.79
N ARG A 44 2.85 -2.09 10.51
CA ARG A 44 3.16 -1.05 9.54
C ARG A 44 2.17 -1.02 8.40
N VAL A 45 2.24 0.08 7.65
CA VAL A 45 1.51 0.29 6.41
C VAL A 45 2.47 0.11 5.25
N GLN A 46 2.06 -0.63 4.23
CA GLN A 46 2.74 -0.68 2.93
C GLN A 46 1.82 -0.16 1.84
N LEU A 47 2.41 0.60 0.91
CA LEU A 47 1.69 1.14 -0.24
C LEU A 47 2.03 0.33 -1.49
N HIS A 48 1.02 -0.18 -2.17
CA HIS A 48 1.16 -0.76 -3.49
C HIS A 48 1.56 0.35 -4.46
N THR A 49 2.86 0.48 -4.71
CA THR A 49 3.41 1.44 -5.67
C THR A 49 3.45 0.77 -7.03
N PRO A 50 2.55 1.10 -7.98
CA PRO A 50 2.76 0.69 -9.36
C PRO A 50 4.10 1.29 -9.80
N ALA A 51 4.93 0.51 -10.50
CA ALA A 51 6.22 0.96 -10.99
C ALA A 51 6.05 2.32 -11.67
N LYS A 52 6.63 3.37 -11.07
CA LYS A 52 6.45 4.76 -11.52
C LYS A 52 6.83 4.84 -13.00
N GLN A 53 5.88 5.25 -13.83
CA GLN A 53 6.18 5.78 -15.15
C GLN A 53 7.01 7.04 -14.91
N THR A 54 8.32 6.93 -15.16
CA THR A 54 9.29 8.01 -15.05
C THR A 54 9.02 9.04 -16.15
N SER A 55 8.00 9.86 -15.99
CA SER A 55 7.97 11.19 -16.60
C SER A 55 8.47 12.17 -15.54
N ARG A 56 9.80 12.23 -15.39
CA ARG A 56 10.42 13.43 -14.86
C ARG A 56 10.11 14.52 -15.87
N VAL A 57 9.06 15.31 -15.62
CA VAL A 57 8.94 16.61 -16.25
C VAL A 57 10.01 17.45 -15.57
N THR A 58 11.22 17.42 -16.12
CA THR A 58 12.23 18.44 -15.84
C THR A 58 11.65 19.73 -16.40
N SER A 59 10.83 20.41 -15.60
CA SER A 59 10.51 21.81 -15.83
C SER A 59 11.82 22.56 -15.57
N SER A 60 12.65 22.63 -16.62
CA SER A 60 13.75 23.56 -16.71
C SER A 60 13.14 24.95 -16.55
N PHE A 61 13.19 25.47 -15.34
CA PHE A 61 13.00 26.89 -15.10
C PHE A 61 14.37 27.53 -15.28
N GLU A 62 14.56 28.18 -16.43
CA GLU A 62 15.63 29.17 -16.59
C GLU A 62 15.29 30.39 -15.72
N VAL A 63 16.24 30.79 -14.87
CA VAL A 63 16.45 32.16 -14.40
C VAL A 63 17.95 32.37 -14.26
#